data_AF-A0A920JJK4-F1
#
_entry.id   AF-A0A920JJK4-F1
#
_cell.length_a   1.000
_cell.length_b   1.000
_cell.length_c   1.000
_cell.angle_alpha   90.00
_cell.angle_beta   90.00
_cell.angle_gamma   90.00
#
_symmetry.space_group_name_H-M   'P 1'
#
loop_
_entity.id
_entity.type
_entity.pdbx_description
1 polymer ?
#
loop_
_entity_poly.entity_id
_entity_poly.type
_entity_poly.pdbx_seq_one_letter_code
_entity_poly.pdbx_strand_id
1 'polypeptide(L)'
;MTDVVTPTNANFIRYRAPNKNQCKECHLKDDAVEPIGPKPRNINKAIAYENGIKNNQIDHWAALGLLEEKPYSNDLMVDAFKNNHDINLRARSYLDINCGHCHSPEGSASLSGLYLSIDKKQFGVFKKPVAAGRGSGGLSYSIVPGQAEESILLFRMLSNEPDIMMPESGRALMHAEAIDLVTNGSMK
;
A
#
# COMPACT_ATOMS: atom_id res chain seq x y z
N MET A 1 10.14 17.97 -14.94
CA MET A 1 8.99 17.09 -15.26
C MET A 1 9.37 16.42 -16.56
N THR A 2 9.31 15.10 -16.63
CA THR A 2 9.85 14.33 -17.76
C THR A 2 8.78 13.38 -18.24
N ASP A 3 8.58 13.31 -19.55
CA ASP A 3 7.70 12.30 -20.15
C ASP A 3 8.45 10.96 -20.14
N VAL A 4 7.86 9.97 -19.49
CA VAL A 4 8.44 8.63 -19.36
C VAL A 4 7.48 7.63 -20.00
N VAL A 5 8.04 6.66 -20.71
CA VAL A 5 7.27 5.57 -21.32
C VAL A 5 7.08 4.48 -20.26
N THR A 6 5.85 4.00 -20.06
CA THR A 6 5.59 2.89 -19.14
C THR A 6 6.30 1.61 -19.62
N PRO A 7 6.62 0.65 -18.73
CA PRO A 7 7.23 -0.63 -19.13
C PRO A 7 6.42 -1.41 -20.18
N THR A 8 5.12 -1.15 -20.25
CA THR A 8 4.19 -1.71 -21.24
C THR A 8 4.20 -0.97 -22.59
N ASN A 9 4.94 0.14 -22.72
CA ASN A 9 4.94 1.06 -23.85
C ASN A 9 3.56 1.61 -24.26
N ALA A 10 2.54 1.45 -23.41
CA ALA A 10 1.16 1.75 -23.75
C ALA A 10 0.78 3.22 -23.53
N ASN A 11 1.47 3.95 -22.64
CA ASN A 11 1.14 5.35 -22.32
C ASN A 11 2.40 6.17 -21.99
N PHE A 12 2.39 7.45 -22.38
CA PHE A 12 3.30 8.46 -21.83
C PHE A 12 2.77 8.92 -20.47
N ILE A 13 3.60 8.86 -19.44
CA ILE A 13 3.29 9.44 -18.14
C ILE A 13 4.15 10.66 -17.92
N ARG A 14 3.55 11.67 -17.29
CA ARG A 14 4.29 12.85 -16.90
C ARG A 14 4.86 12.68 -15.50
N TYR A 15 6.10 12.23 -15.43
CA TYR A 15 6.77 11.94 -14.17
C TYR A 15 7.34 13.22 -13.55
N ARG A 16 7.13 13.37 -12.23
CA ARG A 16 7.67 14.46 -11.43
C ARG A 16 8.24 13.88 -10.14
N ALA A 17 9.54 14.11 -9.92
CA ALA A 17 10.14 13.90 -8.61
C ALA A 17 9.49 14.86 -7.59
N PRO A 18 8.96 14.35 -6.46
CA PRO A 18 8.45 15.18 -5.38
C PRO A 18 9.53 16.13 -4.84
N ASN A 19 9.13 17.32 -4.42
CA ASN A 19 10.04 18.21 -3.67
C ASN A 19 10.16 17.76 -2.20
N LYS A 20 11.08 18.34 -1.44
CA LYS A 20 11.34 17.96 -0.04
C LYS A 20 10.10 17.99 0.87
N ASN A 21 9.19 18.93 0.67
CA ASN A 21 7.96 19.01 1.47
C ASN A 21 7.00 17.87 1.10
N GLN A 22 6.92 17.53 -0.19
CA GLN A 22 6.11 16.42 -0.67
C GLN A 22 6.68 15.06 -0.24
N CYS A 23 8.01 14.93 -0.11
CA CYS A 23 8.62 13.74 0.49
C CYS A 23 8.08 13.49 1.91
N LYS A 24 7.83 14.55 2.69
CA LYS A 24 7.29 14.43 4.06
C LYS A 24 5.85 13.91 4.07
N GLU A 25 5.07 14.09 3.01
CA GLU A 25 3.70 13.55 2.93
C GLU A 25 3.68 12.03 3.15
N CYS A 26 4.76 11.34 2.74
CA CYS A 26 4.89 9.91 2.92
C CYS A 26 5.88 9.53 4.03
N HIS A 27 7.02 10.23 4.12
CA HIS A 27 8.12 9.88 5.01
C HIS A 27 8.00 10.46 6.43
N LEU A 28 6.93 11.20 6.75
CA LEU A 28 6.70 11.69 8.10
C LEU A 28 6.12 10.58 8.98
N LYS A 29 6.77 10.34 10.12
CA LYS A 29 6.35 9.41 11.16
C LYS A 29 6.69 10.01 12.52
N ASP A 30 5.69 10.22 13.37
CA ASP A 30 5.85 10.86 14.70
C ASP A 30 6.75 12.11 14.67
N ASP A 31 6.46 13.04 13.76
CA ASP A 31 7.19 14.30 13.51
C ASP A 31 8.65 14.15 13.02
N ALA A 32 9.14 12.92 12.83
CA ALA A 32 10.42 12.62 12.22
C ALA A 32 10.29 12.22 10.75
N VAL A 33 11.29 12.57 9.93
CA VAL A 33 11.36 12.11 8.54
C VAL A 33 12.18 10.82 8.49
N GLU A 34 11.51 9.71 8.20
CA GLU A 34 12.11 8.38 8.15
C GLU A 34 11.97 7.75 6.75
N PRO A 35 12.99 7.04 6.24
CA PRO A 35 12.86 6.26 5.01
C PRO A 35 11.76 5.20 5.12
N ILE A 36 10.96 5.07 4.07
CA ILE A 36 10.05 3.93 3.91
C ILE A 36 10.85 2.79 3.29
N GLY A 37 11.31 1.89 4.14
CA GLY A 37 12.10 0.73 3.74
C GLY A 37 11.27 -0.55 3.63
N PRO A 38 11.87 -1.65 3.13
CA PRO A 38 11.26 -2.97 3.20
C PRO A 38 11.00 -3.35 4.66
N LYS A 39 9.79 -3.83 4.97
CA LYS A 39 9.50 -4.43 6.28
C LYS A 39 9.88 -5.92 6.21
N PRO A 40 10.33 -6.55 7.31
CA PRO A 40 10.64 -7.98 7.35
C PRO A 40 9.53 -8.85 6.73
N ARG A 41 8.27 -8.57 7.07
CA ARG A 41 7.09 -9.25 6.49
C ARG A 41 7.01 -9.20 4.96
N ASN A 42 7.52 -8.16 4.29
CA ASN A 42 7.49 -8.05 2.82
C ASN A 42 8.61 -8.87 2.13
N ILE A 43 9.68 -9.15 2.87
CA ILE A 43 10.85 -9.86 2.36
C ILE A 43 10.94 -11.30 2.88
N ASN A 44 10.07 -11.74 3.79
CA ASN A 44 10.01 -13.12 4.25
C ASN A 44 9.50 -14.09 3.17
N LYS A 45 10.36 -14.38 2.19
CA LYS A 45 10.08 -15.32 1.13
C LYS A 45 11.39 -15.90 0.62
N ALA A 46 11.31 -17.13 0.14
CA ALA A 46 12.41 -17.74 -0.57
C ALA A 46 12.54 -17.12 -1.97
N ILE A 47 13.71 -16.55 -2.28
CA ILE A 47 14.06 -16.11 -3.62
C ILE A 47 15.26 -16.90 -4.14
N ALA A 48 15.35 -17.06 -5.46
CA ALA A 48 16.54 -17.62 -6.08
C ALA A 48 17.62 -16.53 -6.18
N TYR A 49 18.79 -16.81 -5.63
CA TYR A 49 19.97 -15.97 -5.76
C TYR A 49 20.76 -16.33 -7.03
N GLU A 50 21.77 -15.53 -7.39
CA GLU A 50 22.60 -15.74 -8.59
C GLU A 50 23.25 -17.12 -8.65
N ASN A 51 23.53 -17.73 -7.50
CA ASN A 51 24.06 -19.09 -7.37
C ASN A 51 23.00 -20.20 -7.60
N GLY A 52 21.76 -19.84 -7.93
CA GLY A 52 20.64 -20.77 -8.13
C GLY A 52 20.04 -21.34 -6.84
N ILE A 53 20.62 -21.04 -5.67
CA ILE A 53 20.11 -21.52 -4.38
C ILE A 53 18.91 -20.66 -3.99
N LYS A 54 17.81 -21.31 -3.63
CA LYS A 54 16.69 -20.64 -2.98
C LYS A 54 16.96 -20.52 -1.49
N ASN A 55 16.97 -19.28 -0.99
CA ASN A 55 17.06 -19.02 0.44
C ASN A 55 16.01 -17.97 0.82
N ASN A 56 15.52 -18.03 2.05
CA ASN A 56 14.69 -16.97 2.61
C ASN A 56 15.49 -15.67 2.63
N GLN A 57 14.90 -14.55 2.18
CA GLN A 57 15.60 -13.26 2.16
C GLN A 57 16.05 -12.79 3.55
N ILE A 58 15.22 -13.00 4.58
CA ILE A 58 15.54 -12.60 5.95
C ILE A 58 16.74 -13.39 6.44
N ASP A 59 16.72 -14.72 6.31
CA ASP A 59 17.81 -15.59 6.75
C ASP A 59 19.10 -15.25 6.00
N HIS A 60 19.00 -14.98 4.70
CA HIS A 60 20.15 -14.59 3.90
C HIS A 60 20.72 -13.23 4.33
N TRP A 61 19.89 -12.21 4.55
CA TRP A 61 20.35 -10.89 4.98
C TRP A 61 20.87 -10.90 6.42
N ALA A 62 20.29 -11.72 7.30
CA ALA A 62 20.80 -11.95 8.64
C ALA A 62 22.20 -12.61 8.60
N ALA A 63 22.40 -13.63 7.75
CA ALA A 63 23.70 -14.27 7.56
C ALA A 63 24.77 -13.33 6.99
N LEU A 64 24.37 -12.31 6.23
CA LEU A 64 25.26 -11.23 5.75
C LEU A 64 25.51 -10.11 6.77
N GLY A 65 24.85 -10.15 7.94
CA GLY A 65 24.94 -9.07 8.95
C GLY A 65 24.22 -7.78 8.55
N LEU A 66 23.30 -7.83 7.58
CA LEU A 66 22.50 -6.68 7.14
C LEU A 66 21.26 -6.45 8.01
N LEU A 67 20.84 -7.48 8.76
CA LEU A 67 19.72 -7.44 9.69
C LEU A 67 20.19 -7.80 11.09
N GLU A 68 19.54 -7.22 12.09
CA GLU A 68 19.69 -7.65 13.48
C GLU A 68 19.11 -9.06 13.66
N GLU A 69 19.76 -9.91 14.45
CA GLU A 69 19.28 -11.26 14.71
C GLU A 69 18.07 -11.23 15.66
N LYS A 70 16.86 -11.43 15.09
CA LYS A 70 15.58 -11.40 15.81
C LYS A 70 14.61 -12.42 15.22
N PRO A 71 13.63 -12.93 15.99
CA PRO A 71 12.55 -13.77 15.46
C PRO A 71 11.57 -12.91 14.66
N TYR A 72 11.85 -12.71 13.37
CA TYR A 72 10.94 -12.01 12.47
C TYR A 72 9.71 -12.90 12.19
N SER A 73 8.51 -12.49 12.63
CA SER A 73 7.23 -13.17 12.35
C SER A 73 6.53 -12.55 11.14
N ASN A 74 6.02 -13.40 10.24
CA ASN A 74 5.85 -12.99 8.85
C ASN A 74 4.67 -13.64 8.10
N ASP A 75 3.81 -14.43 8.75
CA ASP A 75 2.90 -15.35 8.04
C ASP A 75 1.71 -14.68 7.34
N LEU A 76 1.47 -13.40 7.57
CA LEU A 76 0.28 -12.71 7.04
C LEU A 76 0.50 -12.09 5.65
N MET A 77 1.73 -11.84 5.23
CA MET A 77 1.98 -11.13 3.96
C MET A 77 2.14 -12.11 2.80
N VAL A 78 1.34 -11.92 1.74
CA VAL A 78 1.37 -12.75 0.54
C VAL A 78 1.56 -11.90 -0.72
N ASP A 79 1.93 -12.58 -1.81
CA ASP A 79 1.93 -11.95 -3.13
C ASP A 79 0.48 -11.66 -3.55
N ALA A 80 0.14 -10.37 -3.61
CA ALA A 80 -1.21 -9.90 -3.91
C ALA A 80 -1.73 -10.33 -5.29
N PHE A 81 -0.83 -10.61 -6.24
CA PHE A 81 -1.20 -10.89 -7.63
C PHE A 81 -1.05 -12.36 -8.02
N LYS A 82 -0.69 -13.22 -7.07
CA LYS A 82 -0.76 -14.68 -7.26
C LYS A 82 -2.08 -15.22 -6.75
N ASN A 83 -2.79 -15.94 -7.61
CA ASN A 83 -4.07 -16.58 -7.31
C ASN A 83 -3.91 -17.89 -6.51
N ASN A 84 -3.09 -17.88 -5.46
CA ASN A 84 -2.79 -19.05 -4.62
C ASN A 84 -3.11 -18.83 -3.13
N HIS A 85 -3.62 -17.65 -2.77
CA HIS A 85 -4.07 -17.30 -1.44
C HIS A 85 -5.48 -16.69 -1.49
N ASP A 86 -6.13 -16.65 -0.33
CA ASP A 86 -7.42 -16.00 -0.15
C ASP A 86 -7.37 -14.53 -0.64
N ILE A 87 -8.46 -14.10 -1.27
CA ILE A 87 -8.52 -12.79 -1.91
C ILE A 87 -8.48 -11.64 -0.90
N ASN A 88 -9.06 -11.81 0.29
CA ASN A 88 -9.00 -10.79 1.34
C ASN A 88 -7.56 -10.66 1.87
N LEU A 89 -6.84 -11.78 2.04
CA LEU A 89 -5.43 -11.76 2.47
C LEU A 89 -4.54 -11.04 1.44
N ARG A 90 -4.79 -11.29 0.16
CA ARG A 90 -4.08 -10.64 -0.96
C ARG A 90 -4.38 -9.14 -1.03
N ALA A 91 -5.64 -8.74 -0.93
CA ALA A 91 -6.05 -7.33 -0.91
C ALA A 91 -5.44 -6.59 0.29
N ARG A 92 -5.48 -7.18 1.49
CA ARG A 92 -4.84 -6.62 2.69
C ARG A 92 -3.32 -6.52 2.57
N SER A 93 -2.68 -7.50 1.93
CA SER A 93 -1.24 -7.47 1.66
C SER A 93 -0.88 -6.31 0.73
N TYR A 94 -1.66 -6.08 -0.33
CA TYR A 94 -1.49 -4.94 -1.23
C TYR A 94 -1.67 -3.60 -0.49
N LEU A 95 -2.69 -3.49 0.37
CA LEU A 95 -2.97 -2.26 1.10
C LEU A 95 -1.94 -1.99 2.21
N ASP A 96 -1.39 -3.00 2.89
CA ASP A 96 -0.32 -2.81 3.88
C ASP A 96 0.94 -2.22 3.24
N ILE A 97 1.37 -2.80 2.11
CA ILE A 97 2.62 -2.41 1.47
C ILE A 97 2.52 -1.06 0.74
N ASN A 98 1.37 -0.73 0.15
CA ASN A 98 1.20 0.51 -0.63
C ASN A 98 0.55 1.67 0.15
N CYS A 99 -0.24 1.39 1.18
CA CYS A 99 -1.02 2.41 1.90
C CYS A 99 -0.75 2.43 3.40
N GLY A 100 -0.38 1.29 3.98
CA GLY A 100 -0.29 1.08 5.42
C GLY A 100 0.80 1.89 6.12
N HIS A 101 1.75 2.51 5.40
CA HIS A 101 2.70 3.42 6.04
C HIS A 101 2.05 4.78 6.36
N CYS A 102 1.32 5.41 5.41
CA CYS A 102 0.54 6.63 5.66
C CYS A 102 -0.66 6.35 6.58
N HIS A 103 -1.39 5.27 6.28
CA HIS A 103 -2.58 4.84 7.00
C HIS A 103 -2.18 3.99 8.22
N SER A 104 -1.44 4.61 9.13
CA SER A 104 -0.99 4.07 10.41
C SER A 104 -1.23 5.10 11.52
N PRO A 105 -1.18 4.71 12.81
CA PRO A 105 -1.34 5.65 13.91
C PRO A 105 -0.30 6.78 13.92
N GLU A 106 0.90 6.50 13.44
CA GLU A 106 2.07 7.40 13.46
C GLU A 106 2.29 8.07 12.08
N GLY A 107 1.55 7.65 11.06
CA GLY A 107 1.68 8.13 9.69
C GLY A 107 0.87 9.37 9.38
N SER A 108 1.13 9.98 8.23
CA SER A 108 0.50 11.24 7.79
C SER A 108 -1.02 11.19 7.64
N ALA A 109 -1.61 9.99 7.46
CA ALA A 109 -3.06 9.82 7.37
C ALA A 109 -3.70 9.36 8.69
N SER A 110 -2.99 9.43 9.82
CA SER A 110 -3.48 8.97 11.13
C SER A 110 -4.82 9.59 11.52
N LEU A 111 -5.02 10.89 11.25
CA LEU A 111 -6.25 11.64 11.53
C LEU A 111 -7.48 11.11 10.76
N SER A 112 -7.29 10.36 9.66
CA SER A 112 -8.40 9.71 8.96
C SER A 112 -9.03 8.60 9.82
N GLY A 113 -8.25 8.00 10.73
CA GLY A 113 -8.60 6.80 11.46
C GLY A 113 -8.78 5.56 10.58
N LEU A 114 -8.37 5.62 9.31
CA LEU A 114 -8.26 4.49 8.40
C LEU A 114 -6.86 3.90 8.58
N TYR A 115 -6.77 2.70 9.15
CA TYR A 115 -5.50 2.01 9.39
C TYR A 115 -5.42 0.74 8.55
N LEU A 116 -4.45 0.71 7.63
CA LEU A 116 -4.36 -0.30 6.57
C LEU A 116 -3.18 -1.26 6.75
N SER A 117 -2.62 -1.37 7.95
CA SER A 117 -1.65 -2.44 8.21
C SER A 117 -2.34 -3.78 8.38
N ILE A 118 -1.75 -4.84 7.82
CA ILE A 118 -2.35 -6.18 7.74
C ILE A 118 -2.67 -6.79 9.11
N ASP A 119 -1.99 -6.32 10.17
CA ASP A 119 -2.22 -6.73 11.56
C ASP A 119 -3.44 -6.05 12.21
N LYS A 120 -4.01 -5.02 11.58
CA LYS A 120 -5.18 -4.32 12.10
C LYS A 120 -6.43 -5.16 11.89
N LYS A 121 -7.10 -5.51 13.00
CA LYS A 121 -8.36 -6.24 12.98
C LYS A 121 -9.45 -5.49 12.24
N GLN A 122 -9.69 -4.22 12.60
CA GLN A 122 -10.80 -3.44 12.06
C GLN A 122 -10.52 -2.86 10.66
N PHE A 123 -9.26 -2.70 10.25
CA PHE A 123 -8.80 -2.33 8.89
C PHE A 123 -9.58 -1.19 8.19
N GLY A 124 -10.26 -0.32 8.95
CA GLY A 124 -11.12 0.74 8.39
C GLY A 124 -12.52 0.32 7.93
N VAL A 125 -12.97 -0.90 8.25
CA VAL A 125 -14.33 -1.38 7.96
C VAL A 125 -15.37 -0.49 8.66
N PHE A 126 -16.35 0.00 7.89
CA PHE A 126 -17.40 0.94 8.30
C PHE A 126 -16.88 2.19 9.04
N LYS A 127 -15.61 2.55 8.82
CA LYS A 127 -15.05 3.76 9.41
C LYS A 127 -15.58 4.97 8.64
N LYS A 128 -16.26 5.88 9.33
CA LYS A 128 -16.66 7.15 8.73
C LYS A 128 -15.43 8.04 8.45
N PRO A 129 -15.39 8.74 7.30
CA PRO A 129 -14.32 9.69 7.01
C PRO A 129 -14.38 10.85 7.99
N VAL A 130 -13.21 11.31 8.46
CA VAL A 130 -13.12 12.49 9.34
C VAL A 130 -13.08 13.77 8.51
N ALA A 131 -12.29 13.78 7.43
CA ALA A 131 -12.07 14.96 6.58
C ALA A 131 -11.74 14.56 5.13
N ALA A 132 -12.61 13.77 4.48
CA ALA A 132 -12.34 13.33 3.10
C ALA A 132 -12.77 14.35 2.02
N GLY A 133 -13.59 15.36 2.35
CA GLY A 133 -14.01 16.40 1.40
C GLY A 133 -14.57 15.82 0.09
N ARG A 134 -14.09 16.31 -1.06
CA ARG A 134 -14.40 15.74 -2.39
C ARG A 134 -13.92 14.31 -2.55
N GLY A 135 -12.84 13.93 -1.87
CA GLY A 135 -12.31 12.57 -1.83
C GLY A 135 -13.25 11.54 -1.20
N SER A 136 -14.35 11.93 -0.55
CA SER A 136 -15.38 10.97 -0.11
C SER A 136 -16.27 10.50 -1.26
N GLY A 137 -16.39 11.27 -2.34
CA GLY A 137 -17.36 10.99 -3.40
C GLY A 137 -18.83 10.99 -2.93
N GLY A 138 -19.12 11.55 -1.74
CA GLY A 138 -20.43 11.45 -1.09
C GLY A 138 -20.71 10.10 -0.40
N LEU A 139 -19.75 9.18 -0.39
CA LEU A 139 -19.85 7.88 0.27
C LEU A 139 -19.66 8.00 1.79
N SER A 140 -20.28 7.08 2.54
CA SER A 140 -20.36 7.15 4.00
C SER A 140 -19.18 6.52 4.74
N TYR A 141 -18.50 5.55 4.13
CA TYR A 141 -17.55 4.68 4.83
C TYR A 141 -16.28 4.46 4.02
N SER A 142 -15.15 4.37 4.72
CA SER A 142 -13.85 4.07 4.12
C SER A 142 -13.89 2.74 3.36
N ILE A 143 -14.44 1.71 4.00
CA ILE A 143 -14.56 0.35 3.46
C ILE A 143 -15.91 -0.23 3.87
N VAL A 144 -16.66 -0.72 2.89
CA VAL A 144 -17.92 -1.45 3.05
C VAL A 144 -17.69 -2.90 2.60
N PRO A 145 -17.60 -3.85 3.55
CA PRO A 145 -17.48 -5.28 3.27
C PRO A 145 -18.47 -5.78 2.22
N GLY A 146 -17.96 -6.47 1.20
CA GLY A 146 -18.76 -7.05 0.12
C GLY A 146 -19.35 -6.04 -0.88
N GLN A 147 -19.22 -4.73 -0.65
CA GLN A 147 -19.78 -3.67 -1.50
C GLN A 147 -18.71 -2.62 -1.82
N ALA A 148 -17.76 -3.02 -2.66
CA ALA A 148 -16.58 -2.23 -2.99
C ALA A 148 -16.92 -0.82 -3.49
N GLU A 149 -17.93 -0.70 -4.35
CA GLU A 149 -18.36 0.56 -4.96
C GLU A 149 -18.97 1.54 -3.94
N GLU A 150 -19.37 1.07 -2.76
CA GLU A 150 -19.83 1.92 -1.66
C GLU A 150 -18.67 2.39 -0.75
N SER A 151 -17.43 1.97 -1.06
CA SER A 151 -16.23 2.26 -0.27
C SER A 151 -15.48 3.47 -0.81
N ILE A 152 -15.21 4.45 0.06
CA ILE A 152 -14.37 5.61 -0.26
C ILE A 152 -12.98 5.15 -0.75
N LEU A 153 -12.43 4.06 -0.20
CA LEU A 153 -11.13 3.53 -0.61
C LEU A 153 -11.08 3.26 -2.13
N LEU A 154 -12.06 2.50 -2.66
CA LEU A 154 -12.10 2.17 -4.08
C LEU A 154 -12.33 3.41 -4.93
N PHE A 155 -13.27 4.28 -4.52
CA PHE A 155 -13.55 5.55 -5.20
C PHE A 155 -12.27 6.39 -5.40
N ARG A 156 -11.43 6.50 -4.38
CA ARG A 156 -10.16 7.24 -4.47
C ARG A 156 -9.11 6.53 -5.33
N MET A 157 -9.09 5.20 -5.34
CA MET A 157 -8.20 4.43 -6.22
C MET A 157 -8.55 4.62 -7.71
N LEU A 158 -9.84 4.79 -8.03
CA LEU A 158 -10.40 4.99 -9.38
C LEU A 158 -10.24 6.40 -9.98
N SER A 159 -9.71 7.37 -9.22
CA SER A 159 -9.60 8.76 -9.68
C SER A 159 -8.15 9.17 -9.92
N ASN A 160 -7.86 9.96 -10.95
CA ASN A 160 -6.57 10.64 -11.13
C ASN A 160 -6.64 12.15 -10.80
N GLU A 161 -7.78 12.63 -10.30
CA GLU A 161 -7.91 14.02 -9.89
C GLU A 161 -7.12 14.26 -8.59
N PRO A 162 -6.19 15.24 -8.52
CA PRO A 162 -5.28 15.40 -7.39
C PRO A 162 -5.94 15.52 -6.00
N ASP A 163 -7.15 16.06 -5.92
CA ASP A 163 -7.89 16.24 -4.66
C ASP A 163 -8.78 15.03 -4.27
N ILE A 164 -8.80 13.99 -5.12
CA ILE A 164 -9.56 12.75 -4.90
C ILE A 164 -8.62 11.54 -4.84
N MET A 165 -7.63 11.50 -5.72
CA MET A 165 -6.74 10.36 -5.90
C MET A 165 -5.97 10.02 -4.63
N MET A 166 -5.55 8.76 -4.52
CA MET A 166 -4.60 8.32 -3.50
C MET A 166 -3.51 7.43 -4.10
N PRO A 167 -2.24 7.59 -3.68
CA PRO A 167 -1.72 8.74 -2.91
C PRO A 167 -1.87 10.07 -3.67
N GLU A 168 -1.94 11.19 -2.94
CA GLU A 168 -2.13 12.55 -3.50
C GLU A 168 -0.93 13.01 -4.34
N SER A 169 0.24 12.39 -4.12
CA SER A 169 1.46 12.63 -4.88
C SER A 169 2.16 11.31 -5.20
N GLY A 170 3.06 11.32 -6.18
CA GLY A 170 3.83 10.13 -6.58
C GLY A 170 3.10 9.12 -7.47
N ARG A 171 1.79 9.31 -7.73
CA ARG A 171 1.00 8.51 -8.67
C ARG A 171 0.55 9.34 -9.87
N ALA A 172 0.67 8.77 -11.07
CA ALA A 172 0.17 9.36 -12.33
C ALA A 172 -0.84 8.49 -13.07
N LEU A 173 -0.94 7.21 -12.70
CA LEU A 173 -1.84 6.23 -13.31
C LEU A 173 -2.55 5.44 -12.23
N MET A 174 -3.74 4.97 -12.56
CA MET A 174 -4.44 3.95 -11.80
C MET A 174 -3.72 2.61 -11.93
N HIS A 175 -3.64 1.87 -10.83
CA HIS A 175 -3.10 0.51 -10.81
C HIS A 175 -4.24 -0.48 -11.03
N ALA A 176 -4.47 -0.89 -12.27
CA ALA A 176 -5.65 -1.64 -12.68
C ALA A 176 -5.79 -2.98 -11.95
N GLU A 177 -4.68 -3.71 -11.82
CA GLU A 177 -4.60 -5.00 -11.13
C GLU A 177 -4.96 -4.87 -9.65
N ALA A 178 -4.54 -3.79 -9.02
CA ALA A 178 -4.90 -3.52 -7.63
C ALA A 178 -6.35 -3.07 -7.46
N ILE A 179 -6.88 -2.32 -8.43
CA ILE A 179 -8.30 -1.95 -8.43
C ILE A 179 -9.15 -3.21 -8.53
N ASP A 180 -8.88 -4.09 -9.50
CA ASP A 180 -9.58 -5.37 -9.64
C ASP A 180 -9.47 -6.22 -8.36
N LEU A 181 -8.27 -6.29 -7.77
CA LEU A 181 -8.05 -7.00 -6.51
C LEU A 181 -8.89 -6.44 -5.36
N VAL A 182 -8.94 -5.11 -5.21
CA VAL A 182 -9.70 -4.46 -4.12
C VAL A 182 -11.20 -4.55 -4.38
N THR A 183 -11.66 -4.39 -5.63
CA THR A 183 -13.07 -4.54 -6.01
C THR A 183 -13.58 -5.95 -5.69
N ASN A 184 -12.86 -6.98 -6.11
CA ASN A 184 -13.26 -8.37 -5.88
C ASN A 184 -12.99 -8.85 -4.45
N GLY A 185 -11.94 -8.32 -3.84
CA GLY A 185 -11.45 -8.68 -2.51
C GLY A 185 -11.88 -7.74 -1.41
N SER A 186 -13.00 -7.02 -1.56
CA SER A 186 -13.53 -6.03 -0.60
C SER A 186 -13.98 -6.64 0.74
N MET A 187 -13.06 -7.33 1.41
CA MET A 187 -13.11 -7.83 2.78
C MET A 187 -14.47 -8.38 3.15
N LYS A 188 -14.92 -9.38 2.37
CA LYS A 188 -16.10 -10.18 2.69
C LYS A 188 -15.93 -10.86 4.05
#